data_AF-A0A392SLY1-F1
#
_entry.id   AF-A0A392SLY1-F1
#
_cell.length_a   1.000
_cell.length_b   1.000
_cell.length_c   1.000
_cell.angle_alpha   90.00
_cell.angle_beta   90.00
_cell.angle_gamma   90.00
#
_symmetry.space_group_name_H-M   'P 1'
#
loop_
_entity.id
_entity.type
_entity.pdbx_description
1 polymer ?
#
loop_
_entity_poly.entity_id
_entity_poly.type
_entity_poly.pdbx_seq_one_letter_code
_entity_poly.pdbx_strand_id
1 'polypeptide(L)'
;CIVSDLGYPGTVDAATKLGIPRIVYSPASVISRCAELLFEQHTAHTEVESDYDKFTIVGLPHKLEMIRSQLPYWMRKPTMFGMIMKVNYEF
;
A
#
# COMPACT_ATOMS: atom_id res chain seq x y z
N CYS A 1 -2.02 -9.51 23.03
CA CYS A 1 -1.93 -9.28 21.57
C CYS A 1 -0.52 -8.78 21.26
N ILE A 2 -0.09 -8.86 19.99
CA ILE A 2 1.10 -8.18 19.49
C ILE A 2 0.64 -7.03 18.61
N VAL A 3 1.14 -5.82 18.86
CA VAL A 3 0.99 -4.69 17.94
C VAL A 3 2.35 -4.48 17.30
N SER A 4 2.42 -4.57 15.97
CA SER A 4 3.69 -4.47 15.25
C SER A 4 3.52 -3.71 13.95
N ASP A 5 4.58 -3.02 13.52
CA ASP A 5 4.63 -2.38 12.22
C ASP A 5 4.54 -3.41 11.07
N LEU A 6 4.04 -2.97 9.92
CA LEU A 6 3.97 -3.74 8.68
C LEU A 6 5.34 -4.33 8.27
N GLY A 7 6.42 -3.61 8.54
CA GLY A 7 7.80 -4.03 8.25
C GLY A 7 8.33 -5.19 9.08
N TYR A 8 7.54 -5.72 10.03
CA TYR A 8 7.87 -6.93 10.80
C TYR A 8 6.85 -8.05 10.52
N PRO A 9 6.81 -8.62 9.29
CA PRO A 9 5.86 -9.68 8.95
C PRO A 9 6.01 -10.91 9.86
N GLY A 10 7.23 -11.25 10.29
CA GLY A 10 7.50 -12.41 11.16
C GLY A 10 6.84 -12.38 12.54
N THR A 11 6.26 -11.24 12.97
CA THR A 11 5.47 -11.20 14.21
C THR A 11 4.15 -11.97 14.10
N VAL A 12 3.68 -12.28 12.89
CA VAL A 12 2.49 -13.14 12.66
C VAL A 12 2.73 -14.55 13.20
N ASP A 13 3.93 -15.10 12.98
CA ASP A 13 4.30 -16.43 13.47
C ASP A 13 4.44 -16.44 14.99
N ALA A 14 5.00 -15.37 15.56
CA ALA A 14 5.12 -15.22 17.01
C ALA A 14 3.72 -15.14 17.67
N ALA A 15 2.81 -14.34 17.11
CA ALA A 15 1.45 -14.21 17.60
C ALA A 15 0.67 -15.53 17.50
N THR A 16 0.80 -16.23 16.37
CA THR A 16 0.20 -17.54 16.12
C THR A 16 0.67 -18.59 17.12
N LYS A 17 1.99 -18.69 17.36
CA LYS A 17 2.57 -19.63 18.34
C LYS A 17 2.09 -19.38 19.77
N LEU A 18 1.83 -18.13 20.11
CA LEU A 18 1.34 -17.72 21.42
C LEU A 18 -0.20 -17.78 21.53
N GLY A 19 -0.92 -18.07 20.44
CA GLY A 19 -2.38 -18.10 20.42
C GLY A 19 -3.02 -16.72 20.67
N ILE A 20 -2.33 -15.63 20.32
CA ILE A 20 -2.81 -14.26 20.54
C ILE A 20 -2.97 -13.52 19.20
N PRO A 21 -3.86 -12.52 19.10
CA PRO A 21 -4.00 -11.75 17.87
C PRO A 21 -2.78 -10.84 17.62
N ARG A 22 -2.44 -10.66 16.34
CA ARG A 22 -1.54 -9.61 15.82
C ARG A 22 -2.39 -8.46 15.28
N ILE A 23 -2.02 -7.23 15.61
CA ILE A 23 -2.59 -6.00 15.07
C ILE A 23 -1.47 -5.27 14.34
N VAL A 24 -1.68 -4.96 13.06
CA VAL A 24 -0.74 -4.16 12.28
C VAL A 24 -0.91 -2.69 12.65
N TYR A 25 0.18 -2.06 13.07
CA TYR A 25 0.24 -0.61 13.21
C TYR A 25 0.72 0.01 11.90
N SER A 26 -0.03 0.99 11.40
CA SER A 26 0.36 1.80 10.24
C SER A 26 0.37 3.27 10.65
N PRO A 27 1.49 3.99 10.51
CA PRO A 27 1.54 5.43 10.76
C PRO A 27 0.84 6.25 9.67
N ALA A 28 0.49 5.64 8.54
CA ALA A 28 -0.19 6.31 7.43
C ALA A 28 -1.67 6.59 7.76
N SER A 29 -2.20 7.67 7.16
CA SER A 29 -3.61 8.02 7.27
C SER A 29 -4.52 6.98 6.60
N VAL A 30 -5.80 6.93 7.00
CA VAL A 30 -6.79 6.03 6.40
C VAL A 30 -6.91 6.26 4.89
N ILE A 31 -6.92 7.51 4.42
CA ILE A 31 -7.01 7.82 2.99
C ILE A 31 -5.77 7.31 2.22
N SER A 32 -4.58 7.42 2.79
CA SER A 32 -3.36 6.87 2.19
C SER A 32 -3.45 5.35 2.05
N ARG A 33 -3.92 4.66 3.11
CA ARG A 33 -4.13 3.20 3.10
C ARG A 33 -5.18 2.76 2.06
N CYS A 34 -6.28 3.50 1.95
CA CYS A 34 -7.28 3.24 0.92
C CYS A 34 -6.73 3.45 -0.49
N ALA A 35 -5.98 4.53 -0.72
CA ALA A 35 -5.38 4.81 -2.02
C ALA A 35 -4.40 3.71 -2.46
N GLU A 36 -3.53 3.23 -1.55
CA GLU A 36 -2.62 2.13 -1.84
C GLU A 36 -3.36 0.86 -2.27
N LEU A 37 -4.42 0.48 -1.55
CA LEU A 37 -5.26 -0.67 -1.93
C LEU A 37 -5.91 -0.48 -3.30
N LEU A 38 -6.40 0.71 -3.60
CA LEU A 38 -7.03 1.02 -4.89
C LEU A 38 -6.02 1.00 -6.04
N PHE A 39 -4.75 1.34 -5.80
CA PHE A 39 -3.69 1.21 -6.81
C PHE A 39 -3.32 -0.25 -7.10
N GLU A 40 -3.51 -1.16 -6.16
CA GLU A 40 -3.36 -2.60 -6.42
C GLU A 40 -4.54 -3.15 -7.24
N GLN A 41 -5.73 -2.58 -7.08
CA GLN A 41 -6.95 -2.99 -7.80
C GLN A 41 -7.10 -2.31 -9.16
N HIS A 42 -6.55 -1.11 -9.32
CA HIS A 42 -6.73 -0.26 -10.51
C HIS A 42 -5.39 0.31 -11.03
N THR A 43 -5.16 0.13 -12.33
CA THR A 43 -3.90 0.45 -13.03
C THR A 43 -3.87 1.82 -13.70
N ALA A 44 -4.81 2.72 -13.37
CA ALA A 44 -4.87 4.06 -14.00
C ALA A 44 -3.55 4.83 -13.89
N HIS A 45 -2.83 4.67 -12.77
CA HIS A 45 -1.52 5.29 -12.56
C HIS A 45 -0.41 4.71 -13.44
N THR A 46 -0.53 3.49 -13.97
CA THR A 46 0.44 2.87 -14.90
C THR A 46 0.12 3.13 -16.37
N GLU A 47 -1.08 3.61 -16.68
CA GLU A 47 -1.56 3.82 -18.06
C GLU A 47 -1.26 5.22 -18.63
N VAL A 48 -0.90 6.20 -17.79
CA VAL A 48 -0.50 7.54 -18.28
C VAL A 48 0.87 7.53 -18.99
N GLU A 49 1.16 8.51 -19.85
CA GLU A 49 2.40 8.52 -20.64
C GLU A 49 3.54 9.22 -19.91
N SER A 50 3.24 10.30 -19.18
CA SER A 50 4.17 11.15 -18.47
C SER A 50 4.03 11.07 -16.94
N ASP A 51 5.13 11.29 -16.23
CA ASP A 51 5.14 11.46 -14.77
C ASP A 51 4.34 12.70 -14.31
N TYR A 52 3.97 13.60 -15.24
CA TYR A 52 3.18 14.80 -14.99
C TYR A 52 1.72 14.69 -15.45
N ASP A 53 1.34 13.58 -16.06
CA ASP A 53 -0.05 13.35 -16.46
C ASP A 53 -0.92 13.09 -15.23
N LYS A 54 -2.13 13.65 -15.27
CA LYS A 54 -3.13 13.47 -14.23
C LYS A 54 -3.89 12.18 -14.43
N PHE A 55 -4.19 11.50 -13.34
CA PHE A 55 -5.14 10.39 -13.28
C PHE A 55 -6.04 10.56 -12.06
N THR A 56 -7.22 9.95 -12.10
CA THR A 56 -8.16 9.91 -10.97
C THR A 56 -8.01 8.59 -10.22
N ILE A 57 -8.02 8.63 -8.89
CA ILE A 57 -8.12 7.41 -8.08
C ILE A 57 -9.56 6.89 -8.16
N VAL A 58 -9.74 5.74 -8.81
CA VAL A 58 -11.05 5.07 -8.93
C VAL A 58 -11.37 4.37 -7.62
N GLY A 59 -12.61 4.51 -7.13
CA GLY A 59 -13.12 3.80 -5.94
C GLY A 59 -13.26 4.64 -4.66
N LEU A 60 -12.81 5.89 -4.66
CA LEU A 60 -13.05 6.82 -3.54
C LEU A 60 -14.42 7.49 -3.62
N PRO A 61 -15.06 7.84 -2.47
CA PRO A 61 -16.36 8.52 -2.45
C PRO A 61 -16.31 9.95 -3.02
N HIS A 62 -15.11 10.54 -3.06
CA HIS A 62 -14.86 11.86 -3.62
C HIS A 62 -13.81 11.75 -4.71
N LYS A 63 -13.97 12.54 -5.76
CA LYS A 63 -12.99 12.61 -6.85
C LYS A 63 -11.65 13.14 -6.30
N LEU A 64 -10.61 12.34 -6.44
CA LEU A 64 -9.23 12.73 -6.12
C LEU A 64 -8.35 12.51 -7.35
N GLU A 65 -7.72 13.59 -7.82
CA GLU A 65 -6.77 13.56 -8.94
C GLU A 65 -5.34 13.67 -8.42
N MET A 66 -4.43 12.94 -9.05
CA MET A 66 -3.00 12.97 -8.76
C MET A 66 -2.20 12.95 -10.06
N ILE A 67 -0.94 13.36 -9.99
CA ILE A 67 0.03 13.12 -11.07
C ILE A 67 0.93 11.95 -10.71
N ARG A 68 1.43 11.21 -11.71
CA ARG A 68 2.22 9.99 -11.45
C ARG A 68 3.47 10.26 -10.59
N SER A 69 4.12 11.40 -10.74
CA SER A 69 5.29 11.80 -9.94
C SER A 69 5.03 11.99 -8.44
N GLN A 70 3.77 12.16 -8.01
CA GLN A 70 3.40 12.18 -6.59
C GLN A 70 3.42 10.79 -5.95
N LEU A 71 3.47 9.72 -6.74
CA LEU A 71 3.53 8.36 -6.22
C LEU A 71 4.95 7.99 -5.76
N PRO A 72 5.06 7.17 -4.71
CA PRO A 72 6.33 6.57 -4.33
C PRO A 72 7.01 5.86 -5.50
N TYR A 73 8.34 5.93 -5.54
CA TYR A 73 9.13 5.38 -6.64
C TYR A 73 8.83 3.89 -6.92
N TRP A 74 8.61 3.11 -5.86
CA TRP A 74 8.32 1.68 -5.93
C TRP A 74 6.94 1.34 -6.51
N MET A 75 6.01 2.31 -6.59
CA MET A 75 4.73 2.16 -7.29
C MET A 75 4.82 2.59 -8.77
N ARG A 76 5.78 3.46 -9.10
CA ARG A 76 6.00 3.90 -10.49
C ARG A 76 6.77 2.89 -11.33
N LYS A 77 7.66 2.12 -10.69
CA LYS A 77 8.52 1.15 -11.36
C LYS A 77 8.64 -0.15 -10.55
N PRO A 78 8.78 -1.32 -11.20
CA PRO A 78 9.09 -2.56 -10.52
C PRO A 78 10.42 -2.42 -9.76
N THR A 79 10.37 -2.65 -8.45
CA THR A 79 11.56 -2.60 -7.58
C THR A 79 11.47 -3.74 -6.57
N MET A 80 12.63 -4.20 -6.08
CA MET A 80 12.68 -5.19 -5.00
C MET A 80 11.89 -4.72 -3.78
N PHE A 81 11.97 -3.43 -3.44
CA PHE A 81 11.20 -2.86 -2.34
C PHE A 81 9.69 -2.96 -2.58
N GLY A 82 9.21 -2.63 -3.79
CA GLY A 82 7.79 -2.77 -4.14
C GLY A 82 7.30 -4.22 -4.06
N MET A 83 8.14 -5.20 -4.42
CA MET A 83 7.82 -6.63 -4.26
C MET A 83 7.69 -7.01 -2.77
N ILE A 84 8.62 -6.55 -1.92
CA ILE A 84 8.57 -6.79 -0.47
C ILE A 84 7.32 -6.14 0.15
N MET A 85 6.97 -4.92 -0.27
CA MET A 85 5.78 -4.23 0.24
C MET A 85 4.50 -4.99 -0.08
N LYS A 86 4.36 -5.55 -1.29
CA LYS A 86 3.21 -6.40 -1.65
C LYS A 86 3.10 -7.63 -0.74
N VAL A 87 4.22 -8.32 -0.50
CA VAL A 87 4.27 -9.48 0.39
C VAL A 87 3.86 -9.10 1.81
N ASN A 88 4.29 -7.95 2.33
CA ASN A 88 3.90 -7.50 3.66
C ASN A 88 2.40 -7.16 3.79
N TYR A 89 1.71 -6.79 2.70
CA TYR A 89 0.27 -6.53 2.71
C TYR A 89 -0.60 -7.80 2.72
N GLU A 90 -0.01 -8.97 2.47
CA GLU A 90 -0.71 -10.26 2.47
C GLU A 90 -0.78 -10.92 3.87
N PHE A 91 -0.10 -10.37 4.89
CA PHE A 91 0.03 -10.93 6.25
C PHE A 91 -0.53 -10.04 7.38
#